data_AF-A0A7L3HPA8-F1
#
_entry.id   AF-A0A7L3HPA8-F1
#
_cell.length_a   1.000
_cell.length_b   1.000
_cell.length_c   1.000
_cell.angle_alpha   90.00
_cell.angle_beta   90.00
_cell.angle_gamma   90.00
#
_symmetry.space_group_name_H-M   'P 1'
#
loop_
_entity.id
_entity.type
_entity.pdbx_description
1 polymer ?
#
loop_
_entity_poly.entity_id
_entity_poly.type
_entity_poly.pdbx_seq_one_letter_code
_entity_poly.pdbx_strand_id
1 'polypeptide(L)'
;PARARRLLLSQLFQPLALPMGGQAGAEGRPGELTCRSQRLMLQGGLIHPTSPGCYCYLPPTVRAMEKLIKVMDQEMQAVGGQKLNLPSLCSAELWRASGRWDQMGPELFRLVDRHNQGYCLGPTHEEVVTALVASQSGLSYKQLPLRLYQVTRKFRDEPKPRFGLLRSREFYMKDMYTFDTSEEAARRTYEQVCAAYCSLLTRLGLHFVKVQAATGSIGGTTSHEFQLPADIGEDRLLLCPQGHFAANVETLNGEQTSCPACGEKLTETKGIEV
;
A
#
# COMPACT_ATOMS: atom_id res chain seq x y z
N PRO A 1 21.69 27.35 -3.19
CA PRO A 1 20.24 27.13 -3.41
C PRO A 1 19.40 28.26 -2.81
N ALA A 2 18.67 29.02 -3.63
CA ALA A 2 17.77 30.07 -3.16
C ALA A 2 16.74 29.46 -2.19
N ARG A 3 16.62 30.05 -0.99
CA ARG A 3 15.66 29.60 0.03
C ARG A 3 14.26 29.74 -0.56
N ALA A 4 13.55 28.63 -0.74
CA ALA A 4 12.19 28.65 -1.27
C ALA A 4 11.34 29.67 -0.50
N ARG A 5 10.61 30.53 -1.22
CA ARG A 5 9.75 31.56 -0.63
C ARG A 5 8.74 30.87 0.28
N ARG A 6 8.65 31.30 1.53
CA ARG A 6 7.62 30.80 2.46
C ARG A 6 6.25 31.25 1.95
N LEU A 7 5.32 30.30 1.80
CA LEU A 7 3.94 30.59 1.44
C LEU A 7 3.20 31.17 2.64
N LEU A 8 2.45 32.25 2.41
CA LEU A 8 1.48 32.78 3.36
C LEU A 8 0.20 31.95 3.30
N LEU A 9 -0.54 31.88 4.42
CA LEU A 9 -1.83 31.17 4.46
C LEU A 9 -2.83 31.74 3.44
N SER A 10 -2.82 33.06 3.22
CA SER A 10 -3.66 33.73 2.22
C SER A 10 -3.37 33.30 0.77
N GLN A 11 -2.24 32.64 0.52
CA GLN A 11 -1.81 32.16 -0.79
C GLN A 11 -1.82 30.63 -0.87
N LEU A 12 -2.26 29.94 0.19
CA LEU A 12 -2.35 28.49 0.24
C LEU A 12 -3.76 28.06 -0.17
N PHE A 13 -3.86 27.22 -1.20
CA PHE A 13 -5.13 26.57 -1.52
C PHE A 13 -5.39 25.43 -0.52
N GLN A 14 -6.23 25.73 0.47
CA GLN A 14 -6.69 24.77 1.48
C GLN A 14 -8.12 25.15 1.89
N PRO A 15 -9.14 24.68 1.16
CA PRO A 15 -10.54 24.95 1.51
C PRO A 15 -10.90 24.23 2.81
N LEU A 16 -10.76 24.94 3.93
CA LEU A 16 -11.14 24.45 5.24
C LEU A 16 -12.67 24.45 5.37
N ALA A 17 -13.24 23.29 5.68
CA ALA A 17 -14.65 23.13 6.02
C ALA A 17 -14.76 22.78 7.52
N LEU A 18 -14.32 23.72 8.36
CA LEU A 18 -14.47 23.60 9.81
C LEU A 18 -15.85 24.10 10.20
N PRO A 19 -16.64 23.36 11.00
CA PRO A 19 -17.90 23.87 11.53
C PRO A 19 -17.64 25.17 12.31
N MET A 20 -18.31 26.26 11.92
CA MET A 20 -18.25 27.52 12.66
C MET A 20 -19.02 27.36 13.98
N GLY A 21 -18.28 27.30 15.08
CA GLY A 21 -18.82 27.34 16.44
C GLY A 21 -19.21 25.98 17.02
N GLY A 22 -18.25 25.29 17.66
CA GLY A 22 -18.41 24.41 18.83
C GLY A 22 -19.36 23.20 18.78
N GLN A 23 -20.26 23.10 17.81
CA GLN A 23 -21.14 21.97 17.59
C GLN A 23 -20.65 21.28 16.33
N ALA A 24 -20.29 20.01 16.48
CA ALA A 24 -20.18 19.09 15.37
C ALA A 24 -21.58 18.90 14.77
N GLY A 25 -22.07 19.91 14.05
CA GLY A 25 -23.27 19.83 13.25
C GLY A 25 -23.06 18.78 12.19
N ALA A 26 -23.74 17.65 12.35
CA ALA A 26 -23.91 16.63 11.34
C ALA A 26 -24.81 17.17 10.21
N GLU A 27 -24.39 18.22 9.53
CA GLU A 27 -25.08 18.79 8.36
C GLU A 27 -24.25 18.56 7.09
N GLY A 28 -23.91 17.29 6.89
CA GLY A 28 -23.86 16.65 5.59
C GLY A 28 -24.72 15.41 5.72
N ARG A 29 -25.50 15.06 4.69
CA ARG A 29 -26.46 13.93 4.71
C ARG A 29 -25.93 12.76 5.56
N PRO A 30 -26.67 12.27 6.57
CA PRO A 30 -26.26 11.12 7.37
C PRO A 30 -26.19 9.90 6.45
N GLY A 31 -24.98 9.55 5.99
CA GLY A 31 -24.80 8.45 5.04
C GLY A 31 -23.38 8.16 4.51
N GLU A 32 -22.43 9.11 4.45
CA GLU A 32 -21.23 8.89 3.60
C GLU A 32 -19.84 8.93 4.28
N LEU A 33 -19.70 9.43 5.51
CA LEU A 33 -18.38 9.51 6.16
C LEU A 33 -18.12 8.27 7.01
N THR A 34 -17.41 7.30 6.44
CA THR A 34 -17.28 5.97 7.04
C THR A 34 -16.15 5.86 8.06
N CYS A 35 -15.16 6.78 8.07
CA CYS A 35 -14.10 6.79 9.08
C CYS A 35 -13.70 8.20 9.57
N ARG A 36 -13.13 8.25 10.78
CA ARG A 36 -12.66 9.50 11.42
C ARG A 36 -11.57 10.20 10.60
N SER A 37 -10.62 9.45 10.03
CA SER A 37 -9.53 10.00 9.23
C SER A 37 -10.06 10.67 7.95
N GLN A 38 -10.97 10.03 7.22
CA GLN A 38 -11.62 10.61 6.04
C GLN A 38 -12.32 11.93 6.37
N ARG A 39 -13.13 11.95 7.44
CA ARG A 39 -13.81 13.18 7.89
C ARG A 39 -12.82 14.30 8.18
N LEU A 40 -11.75 14.02 8.93
CA LEU A 40 -10.73 15.03 9.27
C LEU A 40 -9.98 15.52 8.03
N MET A 41 -9.66 14.64 7.08
CA MET A 41 -8.99 15.03 5.84
C MET A 41 -9.87 15.91 4.96
N LEU A 42 -11.18 15.65 4.92
CA LEU A 42 -12.13 16.50 4.19
C LEU A 42 -12.30 17.86 4.87
N GLN A 43 -12.57 17.89 6.17
CA GLN A 43 -12.74 19.13 6.94
C GLN A 43 -11.47 19.98 6.95
N GLY A 44 -10.31 19.34 7.00
CA GLY A 44 -8.99 19.99 6.98
C GLY A 44 -8.54 20.47 5.60
N GLY A 45 -9.36 20.34 4.55
CA GLY A 45 -8.96 20.72 3.19
C GLY A 45 -7.71 19.96 2.71
N LEU A 46 -7.60 18.68 3.08
CA LEU A 46 -6.47 17.82 2.73
C LEU A 46 -6.77 16.98 1.48
N ILE A 47 -8.00 16.49 1.34
CA ILE A 47 -8.45 15.74 0.17
C ILE A 47 -9.77 16.28 -0.34
N HIS A 48 -10.08 16.04 -1.61
CA HIS A 48 -11.38 16.37 -2.19
C HIS A 48 -11.85 15.21 -3.08
N PRO A 49 -13.03 14.62 -2.85
CA PRO A 49 -13.53 13.50 -3.64
C PRO A 49 -13.91 13.97 -5.05
N THR A 50 -13.55 13.21 -6.08
CA THR A 50 -13.90 13.51 -7.49
C THR A 50 -14.93 12.53 -8.05
N SER A 51 -14.79 11.26 -7.70
CA SER A 51 -15.71 10.17 -8.01
C SER A 51 -15.60 9.09 -6.92
N PRO A 52 -16.49 8.08 -6.86
CA PRO A 52 -16.40 7.04 -5.85
C PRO A 52 -15.03 6.37 -5.84
N GLY A 53 -14.29 6.50 -4.73
CA GLY A 53 -12.95 5.94 -4.59
C GLY A 53 -11.81 6.72 -5.27
N CYS A 54 -12.05 7.92 -5.80
CA CYS A 54 -11.01 8.78 -6.38
C CYS A 54 -10.98 10.13 -5.66
N TYR A 55 -9.78 10.59 -5.32
CA TYR A 55 -9.57 11.80 -4.53
C TYR A 55 -8.48 12.71 -5.12
N CYS A 56 -8.76 14.00 -5.17
CA CYS A 56 -7.74 15.04 -5.32
C CYS A 56 -6.95 15.18 -4.02
N TYR A 57 -5.63 15.14 -4.14
CA TYR A 57 -4.71 15.41 -3.02
C TYR A 57 -4.41 16.90 -3.05
N LEU A 58 -4.86 17.62 -2.02
CA LEU A 58 -4.70 19.08 -1.96
C LEU A 58 -3.26 19.44 -1.56
N PRO A 59 -2.81 20.69 -1.78
CA PRO A 59 -1.40 21.05 -1.62
C PRO A 59 -0.74 20.65 -0.28
N PRO A 60 -1.40 20.78 0.89
CA PRO A 60 -0.82 20.30 2.15
C PRO A 60 -0.57 18.78 2.16
N THR A 61 -1.47 18.01 1.56
CA THR A 61 -1.37 16.55 1.45
C THR A 61 -0.28 16.15 0.48
N VAL A 62 -0.16 16.80 -0.68
CA VAL A 62 0.95 16.55 -1.61
C VAL A 62 2.30 16.78 -0.92
N ARG A 63 2.43 17.88 -0.15
CA ARG A 63 3.64 18.14 0.64
C ARG A 63 3.90 17.08 1.71
N ALA A 64 2.86 16.53 2.34
CA ALA A 64 3.01 15.44 3.32
C ALA A 64 3.43 14.13 2.63
N MET A 65 2.83 13.82 1.47
CA MET A 65 3.18 12.67 0.64
C MET A 65 4.63 12.74 0.17
N GLU A 66 5.11 13.89 -0.31
CA GLU A 66 6.51 14.07 -0.71
C GLU A 66 7.49 13.79 0.46
N LYS A 67 7.14 14.19 1.69
CA LYS A 67 7.94 13.88 2.88
C LYS A 67 7.91 12.39 3.19
N LEU A 68 6.73 11.77 3.12
CA LEU A 68 6.58 10.32 3.34
C LEU A 68 7.39 9.53 2.32
N ILE A 69 7.27 9.85 1.03
CA ILE A 69 8.05 9.25 -0.06
C ILE A 69 9.53 9.42 0.19
N LYS A 70 9.99 10.60 0.64
CA LYS A 70 11.40 10.80 0.96
C LYS A 70 11.89 9.88 2.09
N VAL A 71 11.09 9.68 3.13
CA VAL A 71 11.44 8.76 4.22
C VAL A 71 11.45 7.31 3.70
N MET A 72 10.44 6.90 2.93
CA MET A 72 10.42 5.59 2.27
C MET A 72 11.66 5.36 1.38
N ASP A 73 12.01 6.34 0.57
CA ASP A 73 13.18 6.27 -0.33
C ASP A 73 14.47 6.05 0.46
N GLN A 74 14.63 6.69 1.62
CA GLN A 74 15.80 6.52 2.48
C GLN A 74 15.91 5.09 3.01
N GLU A 75 14.82 4.51 3.52
CA GLU A 75 14.81 3.14 4.04
C GLU A 75 15.02 2.11 2.92
N MET A 76 14.41 2.32 1.74
CA MET A 76 14.59 1.43 0.59
C MET A 76 15.99 1.51 -0.02
N GLN A 77 16.59 2.71 -0.09
CA GLN A 77 17.97 2.88 -0.55
C GLN A 77 18.98 2.29 0.43
N ALA A 78 18.71 2.35 1.74
CA ALA A 78 19.56 1.74 2.75
C ALA A 78 19.70 0.22 2.58
N VAL A 79 18.66 -0.45 2.05
CA VAL A 79 18.72 -1.86 1.65
C VAL A 79 19.13 -2.06 0.19
N GLY A 80 19.79 -1.10 -0.45
CA GLY A 80 20.28 -1.22 -1.83
C GLY A 80 19.17 -1.15 -2.90
N GLY A 81 17.98 -0.68 -2.54
CA GLY A 81 16.88 -0.46 -3.45
C GLY A 81 17.18 0.66 -4.45
N GLN A 82 16.88 0.39 -5.72
CA GLN A 82 17.01 1.32 -6.82
C GLN A 82 15.62 1.78 -7.27
N LYS A 83 15.41 3.10 -7.26
CA LYS A 83 14.11 3.68 -7.62
C LYS A 83 13.97 3.78 -9.13
N LEU A 84 12.84 3.32 -9.64
CA LEU A 84 12.45 3.44 -11.04
C LEU A 84 10.99 3.90 -11.16
N ASN A 85 10.49 4.04 -12.39
CA ASN A 85 9.13 4.45 -12.67
C ASN A 85 8.57 3.62 -13.83
N LEU A 86 7.63 2.73 -13.54
CA LEU A 86 6.95 1.87 -14.50
C LEU A 86 5.66 2.54 -14.99
N PRO A 87 5.24 2.27 -16.24
CA PRO A 87 4.00 2.83 -16.77
C PRO A 87 2.79 2.35 -15.96
N SER A 88 1.84 3.25 -15.71
CA SER A 88 0.53 2.87 -15.15
C SER A 88 -0.34 2.13 -16.17
N LEU A 89 -0.06 2.30 -17.47
CA LEU A 89 -0.74 1.60 -18.55
C LEU A 89 0.06 0.36 -18.95
N CYS A 90 -0.47 -0.82 -18.63
CA CYS A 90 0.21 -2.11 -18.82
C CYS A 90 -0.41 -2.87 -20.00
N SER A 91 0.43 -3.55 -20.80
CA SER A 91 -0.03 -4.37 -21.92
C SER A 91 -0.84 -5.57 -21.43
N ALA A 92 -1.99 -5.84 -22.06
CA ALA A 92 -2.77 -7.05 -21.78
C ALA A 92 -1.99 -8.33 -22.11
N GLU A 93 -1.06 -8.29 -23.06
CA GLU A 93 -0.24 -9.45 -23.43
C GLU A 93 0.62 -9.93 -22.25
N LEU A 94 1.28 -9.01 -21.55
CA LEU A 94 2.10 -9.34 -20.38
C LEU A 94 1.27 -9.99 -19.27
N TRP A 95 0.08 -9.46 -19.01
CA TRP A 95 -0.86 -9.98 -18.01
C TRP A 95 -1.47 -11.33 -18.41
N ARG A 96 -1.64 -11.59 -19.71
CA ARG A 96 -2.06 -12.90 -20.22
C ARG A 96 -0.93 -13.92 -20.11
N ALA A 97 0.32 -13.50 -20.37
CA ALA A 97 1.48 -14.37 -20.22
C ALA A 97 1.67 -14.88 -18.78
N SER A 98 1.33 -14.07 -17.76
CA SER A 98 1.30 -14.52 -16.36
C SER A 98 0.03 -15.28 -15.96
N GLY A 99 -0.99 -15.31 -16.83
CA GLY A 99 -2.31 -15.86 -16.52
C GLY A 99 -3.16 -14.99 -15.59
N ARG A 100 -2.63 -13.87 -15.07
CA ARG A 100 -3.34 -13.01 -14.10
C ARG A 100 -4.38 -12.10 -14.72
N TRP A 101 -4.38 -11.95 -16.05
CA TRP A 101 -5.39 -11.17 -16.78
C TRP A 101 -6.81 -11.58 -16.38
N ASP A 102 -7.12 -12.89 -16.41
CA ASP A 102 -8.46 -13.40 -16.07
C ASP A 102 -8.63 -13.69 -14.58
N GLN A 103 -7.57 -14.07 -13.87
CA GLN A 103 -7.63 -14.37 -12.44
C GLN A 103 -7.99 -13.15 -11.57
N MET A 104 -7.54 -11.94 -11.95
CA MET A 104 -7.91 -10.71 -11.22
C MET A 104 -9.38 -10.32 -11.42
N GLY A 105 -10.08 -10.91 -12.39
CA GLY A 105 -11.51 -10.72 -12.60
C GLY A 105 -11.91 -9.24 -12.74
N PRO A 106 -13.02 -8.82 -12.09
CA PRO A 106 -13.58 -7.48 -12.26
C PRO A 106 -12.79 -6.36 -11.58
N GLU A 107 -11.86 -6.67 -10.67
CA GLU A 107 -11.04 -5.65 -10.00
C GLU A 107 -9.98 -5.03 -10.94
N LEU A 108 -9.70 -5.69 -12.06
CA LEU A 108 -8.75 -5.20 -13.05
C LEU A 108 -9.44 -4.23 -14.01
N PHE A 109 -9.04 -2.96 -13.99
CA PHE A 109 -9.44 -2.00 -15.02
C PHE A 109 -8.87 -2.39 -16.37
N ARG A 110 -9.73 -2.79 -17.30
CA ARG A 110 -9.35 -3.13 -18.68
C ARG A 110 -9.80 -2.02 -19.62
N LEU A 111 -8.95 -1.69 -20.59
CA LEU A 111 -9.25 -0.69 -21.61
C LEU A 111 -8.76 -1.19 -22.96
N VAL A 112 -9.31 -0.59 -24.01
CA VAL A 112 -8.95 -0.85 -25.40
C VAL A 112 -8.60 0.49 -26.03
N ASP A 113 -7.44 0.59 -26.68
CA ASP A 113 -7.03 1.82 -27.34
C ASP A 113 -7.72 2.01 -28.70
N ARG A 114 -7.39 3.11 -29.38
CA ARG A 114 -7.95 3.44 -30.71
C ARG A 114 -7.56 2.44 -31.83
N HIS A 115 -6.57 1.58 -31.58
CA HIS A 115 -6.07 0.56 -32.50
C HIS A 115 -6.56 -0.85 -32.12
N ASN A 116 -7.55 -0.95 -31.22
CA ASN A 116 -8.08 -2.20 -30.68
C ASN A 116 -7.05 -3.03 -29.90
N GLN A 117 -5.99 -2.40 -29.37
CA GLN A 117 -5.05 -3.05 -28.47
C GLN A 117 -5.54 -3.00 -27.03
N GLY A 118 -5.45 -4.14 -26.34
CA GLY A 118 -5.88 -4.28 -24.96
C GLY A 118 -4.80 -3.83 -23.97
N TYR A 119 -5.21 -3.10 -22.95
CA TYR A 119 -4.37 -2.69 -21.83
C TYR A 119 -5.14 -2.82 -20.50
N CYS A 120 -4.41 -2.72 -19.40
CA CYS A 120 -4.98 -2.48 -18.09
C CYS A 120 -4.32 -1.29 -17.40
N LEU A 121 -5.03 -0.68 -16.47
CA LEU A 121 -4.40 0.21 -15.49
C LEU A 121 -3.79 -0.67 -14.39
N GLY A 122 -2.48 -0.58 -14.19
CA GLY A 122 -1.74 -1.47 -13.31
C GLY A 122 -2.22 -1.43 -11.85
N PRO A 123 -2.79 -2.51 -11.31
CA PRO A 123 -3.05 -2.63 -9.86
C PRO A 123 -1.77 -2.97 -9.08
N THR A 124 -0.76 -3.52 -9.78
CA THR A 124 0.59 -3.88 -9.37
C THR A 124 1.43 -4.08 -10.66
N HIS A 125 2.71 -4.45 -10.53
CA HIS A 125 3.70 -4.40 -11.61
C HIS A 125 4.62 -5.63 -11.71
N GLU A 126 4.26 -6.81 -11.18
CA GLU A 126 5.09 -8.02 -11.25
C GLU A 126 5.45 -8.39 -12.71
N GLU A 127 4.50 -8.34 -13.63
CA GLU A 127 4.70 -8.70 -15.03
C GLU A 127 5.62 -7.70 -15.75
N VAL A 128 5.41 -6.40 -15.49
CA VAL A 128 6.14 -5.32 -16.15
C VAL A 128 7.60 -5.31 -15.73
N VAL A 129 7.87 -5.41 -14.43
CA VAL A 129 9.25 -5.43 -13.92
C VAL A 129 9.98 -6.71 -14.33
N THR A 130 9.29 -7.85 -14.37
CA THR A 130 9.87 -9.11 -14.83
C THR A 130 10.24 -9.03 -16.31
N ALA A 131 9.36 -8.50 -17.16
CA ALA A 131 9.64 -8.28 -18.57
C ALA A 131 10.81 -7.30 -18.78
N LEU A 132 10.88 -6.23 -17.98
CA LEU A 132 11.99 -5.28 -18.01
C LEU A 132 13.32 -5.98 -17.72
N VAL A 133 13.42 -6.73 -16.63
CA VAL A 133 14.65 -7.42 -16.25
C VAL A 133 15.01 -8.52 -17.26
N ALA A 134 14.03 -9.29 -17.73
CA ALA A 134 14.23 -10.33 -18.74
C ALA A 134 14.70 -9.79 -20.10
N SER A 135 14.34 -8.55 -20.45
CA SER A 135 14.80 -7.91 -21.70
C SER A 135 16.30 -7.59 -21.71
N GLN A 136 16.97 -7.64 -20.56
CA GLN A 136 18.39 -7.31 -20.42
C GLN A 136 19.25 -8.53 -20.70
N SER A 137 19.59 -8.75 -21.98
CA SER A 137 20.38 -9.89 -22.45
C SER A 137 21.77 -10.02 -21.81
N GLY A 138 22.34 -8.92 -21.30
CA GLY A 138 23.65 -8.89 -20.64
C GLY A 138 23.62 -9.10 -19.13
N LEU A 139 22.46 -9.37 -18.52
CA LEU A 139 22.33 -9.47 -17.07
C LEU A 139 23.06 -10.70 -16.53
N SER A 140 24.11 -10.48 -15.76
CA SER A 140 24.92 -11.53 -15.13
C SER A 140 24.46 -11.80 -13.69
N TYR A 141 24.61 -13.04 -13.22
CA TYR A 141 24.38 -13.42 -11.81
C TYR A 141 25.21 -12.57 -10.83
N LYS A 142 26.35 -12.01 -11.27
CA LYS A 142 27.21 -11.12 -10.46
C LYS A 142 26.56 -9.77 -10.14
N GLN A 143 25.51 -9.40 -10.86
CA GLN A 143 24.75 -8.16 -10.63
C GLN A 143 23.59 -8.38 -9.66
N LEU A 144 23.30 -9.63 -9.27
CA LEU A 144 22.27 -9.96 -8.29
C LEU A 144 22.85 -9.91 -6.86
N PRO A 145 22.06 -9.49 -5.86
CA PRO A 145 20.62 -9.22 -5.95
C PRO A 145 20.28 -7.84 -6.53
N LEU A 146 19.27 -7.79 -7.41
CA LEU A 146 18.65 -6.54 -7.81
C LEU A 146 17.44 -6.26 -6.94
N ARG A 147 17.26 -5.00 -6.56
CA ARG A 147 16.14 -4.53 -5.73
C ARG A 147 15.58 -3.29 -6.39
N LEU A 148 14.47 -3.43 -7.09
CA LEU A 148 13.87 -2.35 -7.87
C LEU A 148 12.57 -1.92 -7.22
N TYR A 149 12.35 -0.63 -7.03
CA TYR A 149 11.11 -0.14 -6.42
C TYR A 149 10.60 1.13 -7.08
N GLN A 150 9.33 1.42 -6.87
CA GLN A 150 8.71 2.66 -7.29
C GLN A 150 7.71 3.15 -6.25
N VAL A 151 7.31 4.41 -6.34
CA VAL A 151 6.16 4.94 -5.60
C VAL A 151 5.25 5.63 -6.58
N THR A 152 4.22 4.92 -7.02
CA THR A 152 3.35 5.36 -8.13
C THR A 152 1.88 5.07 -7.82
N ARG A 153 1.00 5.63 -8.64
CA ARG A 153 -0.43 5.36 -8.56
C ARG A 153 -0.75 3.96 -9.07
N LYS A 154 -1.65 3.29 -8.37
CA LYS A 154 -2.22 1.99 -8.69
C LYS A 154 -3.74 2.13 -8.79
N PHE A 155 -4.33 1.20 -9.54
CA PHE A 155 -5.75 1.24 -9.86
C PHE A 155 -6.37 -0.13 -9.59
N ARG A 156 -7.41 -0.18 -8.75
CA ARG A 156 -8.20 -1.38 -8.48
C ARG A 156 -9.66 -0.99 -8.55
N ASP A 157 -10.47 -1.72 -9.32
CA ASP A 157 -11.90 -1.43 -9.44
C ASP A 157 -12.67 -1.98 -8.23
N GLU A 158 -12.37 -1.41 -7.07
CA GLU A 158 -12.98 -1.79 -5.79
C GLU A 158 -14.50 -1.61 -5.86
N PRO A 159 -15.29 -2.68 -5.66
CA PRO A 159 -16.74 -2.64 -5.83
C PRO A 159 -17.43 -1.70 -4.83
N LYS A 160 -16.86 -1.53 -3.63
CA LYS A 160 -17.40 -0.63 -2.60
C LYS A 160 -16.29 0.21 -1.97
N PRO A 161 -15.82 1.28 -2.64
CA PRO A 161 -14.80 2.17 -2.11
C PRO A 161 -15.31 2.84 -0.85
N ARG A 162 -14.51 2.81 0.22
CA ARG A 162 -14.91 3.27 1.55
C ARG A 162 -13.70 3.75 2.36
N PHE A 163 -13.96 4.43 3.46
CA PHE A 163 -12.94 4.86 4.43
C PHE A 163 -11.90 5.85 3.87
N GLY A 164 -12.32 6.70 2.92
CA GLY A 164 -11.44 7.71 2.34
C GLY A 164 -10.31 7.08 1.51
N LEU A 165 -9.07 7.38 1.90
CA LEU A 165 -7.87 6.88 1.24
C LEU A 165 -7.54 5.43 1.60
N LEU A 166 -8.15 4.85 2.64
CA LEU A 166 -7.85 3.49 3.09
C LEU A 166 -8.33 2.43 2.09
N ARG A 167 -9.51 2.61 1.48
CA ARG A 167 -10.06 1.69 0.48
C ARG A 167 -10.64 2.45 -0.70
N SER A 168 -9.77 2.73 -1.66
CA SER A 168 -10.03 3.58 -2.82
C SER A 168 -9.75 2.83 -4.13
N ARG A 169 -10.17 3.41 -5.26
CA ARG A 169 -9.95 2.84 -6.59
C ARG A 169 -8.64 3.30 -7.22
N GLU A 170 -8.19 4.50 -6.85
CA GLU A 170 -6.89 5.07 -7.23
C GLU A 170 -6.12 5.46 -5.96
N PHE A 171 -4.94 4.86 -5.77
CA PHE A 171 -4.12 5.09 -4.58
C PHE A 171 -2.63 5.06 -4.90
N TYR A 172 -1.81 5.65 -4.03
CA TYR A 172 -0.36 5.53 -4.10
C TYR A 172 0.10 4.26 -3.42
N MET A 173 1.05 3.57 -4.04
CA MET A 173 1.68 2.40 -3.46
C MET A 173 3.18 2.47 -3.69
N LYS A 174 3.94 2.06 -2.67
CA LYS A 174 5.33 1.69 -2.84
C LYS A 174 5.40 0.18 -3.05
N ASP A 175 5.86 -0.23 -4.22
CA ASP A 175 6.05 -1.63 -4.63
C ASP A 175 7.54 -1.87 -4.91
N MET A 176 8.08 -3.00 -4.45
CA MET A 176 9.50 -3.37 -4.59
C MET A 176 9.56 -4.83 -5.04
N TYR A 177 10.43 -5.08 -6.01
CA TYR A 177 10.64 -6.36 -6.64
C TYR A 177 12.12 -6.71 -6.56
N THR A 178 12.42 -7.92 -6.07
CA THR A 178 13.79 -8.37 -5.89
C THR A 178 14.08 -9.58 -6.77
N PHE A 179 15.29 -9.64 -7.29
CA PHE A 179 15.77 -10.71 -8.15
C PHE A 179 17.06 -11.25 -7.54
N ASP A 180 17.03 -12.51 -7.15
CA ASP A 180 18.10 -13.18 -6.40
C ASP A 180 18.52 -14.46 -7.13
N THR A 181 19.76 -14.93 -6.91
CA THR A 181 20.31 -16.11 -7.60
C THR A 181 19.78 -17.45 -7.08
N SER A 182 19.26 -17.47 -5.86
CA SER A 182 18.74 -18.68 -5.20
C SER A 182 17.66 -18.33 -4.19
N GLU A 183 16.89 -19.34 -3.76
CA GLU A 183 15.85 -19.18 -2.74
C GLU A 183 16.41 -18.70 -1.40
N GLU A 184 17.60 -19.18 -1.00
CA GLU A 184 18.24 -18.75 0.24
C GLU A 184 18.69 -17.27 0.16
N ALA A 185 19.13 -16.83 -1.01
CA ALA A 185 19.44 -15.42 -1.25
C ALA A 185 18.17 -14.56 -1.21
N ALA A 186 17.09 -15.03 -1.85
CA ALA A 186 15.78 -14.38 -1.80
C ALA A 186 15.26 -14.25 -0.36
N ARG A 187 15.41 -15.30 0.47
CA ARG A 187 15.02 -15.26 1.90
C ARG A 187 15.82 -14.23 2.69
N ARG A 188 17.14 -14.12 2.46
CA ARG A 188 17.96 -13.07 3.10
C ARG A 188 17.53 -11.68 2.65
N THR A 189 17.26 -11.49 1.37
CA THR A 189 16.74 -10.23 0.83
C THR A 189 15.37 -9.90 1.43
N TYR A 190 14.48 -10.88 1.56
CA TYR A 190 13.17 -10.74 2.20
C TYR A 190 13.26 -10.26 3.65
N GLU A 191 14.14 -10.85 4.45
CA GLU A 191 14.38 -10.45 5.84
C GLU A 191 14.91 -9.02 5.94
N GLN A 192 15.83 -8.63 5.05
CA GLN A 192 16.36 -7.26 4.99
C GLN A 192 15.27 -6.24 4.63
N VAL A 193 14.42 -6.55 3.65
CA VAL A 193 13.29 -5.69 3.27
C VAL A 193 12.30 -5.59 4.42
N CYS A 194 11.94 -6.71 5.07
CA CYS A 194 11.10 -6.70 6.26
C CYS A 194 11.66 -5.79 7.37
N ALA A 195 12.97 -5.86 7.65
CA ALA A 195 13.62 -4.99 8.63
C ALA A 195 13.55 -3.50 8.24
N ALA A 196 13.64 -3.18 6.95
CA ALA A 196 13.48 -1.82 6.45
C ALA A 196 12.04 -1.30 6.62
N TYR A 197 11.02 -2.15 6.40
CA TYR A 197 9.63 -1.80 6.70
C TYR A 197 9.41 -1.58 8.21
N CYS A 198 9.97 -2.43 9.07
CA CYS A 198 9.93 -2.20 10.52
C CYS A 198 10.55 -0.85 10.91
N SER A 199 11.72 -0.53 10.33
CA SER A 199 12.42 0.74 10.59
C SER A 199 11.62 1.94 10.09
N LEU A 200 11.03 1.84 8.89
CA LEU A 200 10.15 2.85 8.32
C LEU A 200 8.95 3.15 9.22
N LEU A 201 8.18 2.12 9.59
CA LEU A 201 6.97 2.27 10.40
C LEU A 201 7.28 2.79 11.81
N THR A 202 8.39 2.32 12.40
CA THR A 202 8.90 2.83 13.69
C THR A 202 9.27 4.31 13.59
N ARG A 203 9.95 4.70 12.52
CA ARG A 203 10.36 6.10 12.27
C ARG A 203 9.17 7.02 12.01
N LEU A 204 8.08 6.50 11.46
CA LEU A 204 6.81 7.22 11.32
C LEU A 204 6.02 7.30 12.65
N GLY A 205 6.50 6.64 13.71
CA GLY A 205 5.85 6.62 15.02
C GLY A 205 4.55 5.82 15.03
N LEU A 206 4.41 4.84 14.14
CA LEU A 206 3.22 4.00 14.04
C LEU A 206 3.34 2.79 14.96
N HIS A 207 2.24 2.46 15.65
CA HIS A 207 2.11 1.20 16.37
C HIS A 207 1.64 0.13 15.40
N PHE A 208 2.53 -0.79 15.02
CA PHE A 208 2.26 -1.84 14.05
C PHE A 208 2.61 -3.22 14.62
N VAL A 209 2.00 -4.25 14.05
CA VAL A 209 2.34 -5.66 14.27
C VAL A 209 2.63 -6.31 12.93
N LYS A 210 3.69 -7.12 12.88
CA LYS A 210 4.01 -7.94 11.70
C LYS A 210 3.31 -9.29 11.88
N VAL A 211 2.41 -9.63 10.97
CA VAL A 211 1.64 -10.89 11.03
C VAL A 211 1.97 -11.77 9.84
N GLN A 212 1.90 -13.08 10.02
CA GLN A 212 1.92 -14.00 8.89
C GLN A 212 0.61 -13.85 8.10
N ALA A 213 0.73 -13.87 6.77
CA ALA A 213 -0.35 -13.57 5.84
C ALA A 213 -0.48 -14.62 4.74
N ALA A 214 -1.62 -14.62 4.05
CA ALA A 214 -1.81 -15.42 2.85
C ALA A 214 -1.06 -14.77 1.67
N THR A 215 -0.66 -15.57 0.68
CA THR A 215 0.03 -15.08 -0.53
C THR A 215 -0.94 -14.61 -1.62
N GLY A 216 -2.23 -14.96 -1.51
CA GLY A 216 -3.29 -14.49 -2.39
C GLY A 216 -3.03 -14.76 -3.88
N SER A 217 -3.50 -13.85 -4.74
CA SER A 217 -3.33 -13.90 -6.20
C SER A 217 -1.92 -13.50 -6.67
N ILE A 218 -1.05 -13.07 -5.76
CA ILE A 218 0.36 -12.79 -6.03
C ILE A 218 1.16 -14.11 -6.04
N GLY A 219 0.74 -15.08 -5.23
CA GLY A 219 1.39 -16.39 -5.11
C GLY A 219 2.65 -16.37 -4.24
N GLY A 220 3.30 -17.53 -4.11
CA GLY A 220 4.49 -17.73 -3.29
C GLY A 220 4.24 -18.58 -2.04
N THR A 221 5.29 -18.74 -1.23
CA THR A 221 5.30 -19.63 -0.04
C THR A 221 5.32 -18.87 1.29
N THR A 222 5.81 -17.63 1.30
CA THR A 222 5.98 -16.83 2.52
C THR A 222 5.42 -15.43 2.31
N SER A 223 4.52 -15.00 3.19
CA SER A 223 3.96 -13.66 3.20
C SER A 223 3.83 -13.14 4.63
N HIS A 224 4.09 -11.85 4.79
CA HIS A 224 3.86 -11.13 6.04
C HIS A 224 3.22 -9.79 5.72
N GLU A 225 2.20 -9.44 6.49
CA GLU A 225 1.54 -8.14 6.45
C GLU A 225 2.00 -7.30 7.64
N PHE A 226 2.08 -5.99 7.42
CA PHE A 226 2.25 -5.02 8.50
C PHE A 226 0.87 -4.42 8.80
N GLN A 227 0.42 -4.61 10.02
CA GLN A 227 -0.95 -4.32 10.43
C GLN A 227 -0.94 -3.27 11.54
N LEU A 228 -1.78 -2.24 11.41
CA LEU A 228 -2.03 -1.24 12.46
C LEU A 228 -3.29 -1.65 13.22
N PRO A 229 -3.20 -1.99 14.52
CA PRO A 229 -4.37 -2.30 15.33
C PRO A 229 -5.31 -1.09 15.43
N ALA A 230 -6.52 -1.23 14.90
CA ALA A 230 -7.55 -0.19 14.91
C ALA A 230 -8.94 -0.81 14.72
N ASP A 231 -9.95 -0.34 15.47
CA ASP A 231 -11.32 -0.87 15.44
C ASP A 231 -12.00 -0.80 14.06
N ILE A 232 -11.55 0.14 13.22
CA ILE A 232 -12.05 0.33 11.85
C ILE A 232 -11.34 -0.56 10.82
N GLY A 233 -10.30 -1.27 11.25
CA GLY A 233 -9.61 -2.25 10.44
C GLY A 233 -10.54 -3.31 9.86
N GLU A 234 -10.25 -3.76 8.65
CA GLU A 234 -11.03 -4.79 7.98
C GLU A 234 -10.48 -6.19 8.27
N ASP A 235 -9.19 -6.27 8.58
CA ASP A 235 -8.51 -7.53 8.88
C ASP A 235 -8.74 -7.93 10.31
N ARG A 236 -8.91 -9.23 10.55
CA ARG A 236 -9.04 -9.80 11.89
C ARG A 236 -7.70 -10.39 12.29
N LEU A 237 -7.15 -9.91 13.40
CA LEU A 237 -5.86 -10.31 13.91
C LEU A 237 -6.03 -11.07 15.22
N LEU A 238 -5.28 -12.16 15.39
CA LEU A 238 -5.07 -12.77 16.70
C LEU A 238 -3.69 -12.38 17.21
N LEU A 239 -3.67 -11.70 18.36
CA LEU A 239 -2.46 -11.23 19.01
C LEU A 239 -2.25 -11.97 20.33
N CYS A 240 -1.01 -12.34 20.60
CA CYS A 240 -0.59 -12.76 21.93
C CYS A 240 -0.48 -11.52 22.84
N PRO A 241 -1.09 -11.53 24.04
CA PRO A 241 -0.93 -10.45 25.01
C PRO A 241 0.53 -10.14 25.39
N GLN A 242 1.40 -11.16 25.32
CA GLN A 242 2.84 -11.05 25.60
C GLN A 242 3.67 -10.69 24.35
N GLY A 243 3.04 -10.48 23.19
CA GLY A 243 3.70 -10.08 21.95
C GLY A 243 4.48 -11.18 21.22
N HIS A 244 4.39 -12.44 21.67
CA HIS A 244 5.15 -13.56 21.08
C HIS A 244 4.59 -14.10 19.76
N PHE A 245 3.34 -13.78 19.44
CA PHE A 245 2.65 -14.29 18.26
C PHE A 245 1.62 -13.29 17.75
N ALA A 246 1.54 -13.14 16.44
CA ALA A 246 0.54 -12.34 15.77
C ALA A 246 0.26 -12.95 14.38
N ALA A 247 -1.00 -13.22 14.07
CA ALA A 247 -1.41 -13.81 12.80
C ALA A 247 -2.72 -13.22 12.30
N ASN A 248 -2.89 -13.14 10.98
CA ASN A 248 -4.18 -12.85 10.37
C ASN A 248 -5.07 -14.10 10.51
N VAL A 249 -6.32 -13.95 10.95
CA VAL A 249 -7.27 -15.05 11.15
C VAL A 249 -7.44 -15.91 9.90
N GLU A 250 -7.30 -15.33 8.71
CA GLU A 250 -7.39 -16.06 7.44
C GLU A 250 -6.29 -17.11 7.25
N THR A 251 -5.16 -16.96 7.95
CA THR A 251 -4.03 -17.90 7.89
C THR A 251 -4.12 -19.04 8.90
N LEU A 252 -5.08 -18.98 9.83
CA LEU A 252 -5.21 -19.93 10.92
C LEU A 252 -6.22 -21.01 10.57
N ASN A 253 -5.86 -22.26 10.84
CA ASN A 253 -6.84 -23.33 10.95
C ASN A 253 -7.67 -23.04 12.20
N GLY A 254 -8.99 -22.88 12.08
CA GLY A 254 -9.91 -22.25 13.06
C GLY A 254 -9.96 -22.80 14.51
N GLU A 255 -9.00 -23.59 14.94
CA GLU A 255 -8.85 -24.16 16.28
C GLU A 255 -7.80 -23.44 17.14
N GLN A 256 -7.01 -22.52 16.58
CA GLN A 256 -5.92 -21.89 17.30
C GLN A 256 -6.39 -20.75 18.22
N THR A 257 -6.52 -21.07 19.51
CA THR A 257 -7.02 -20.15 20.56
C THR A 257 -5.96 -19.69 21.56
N SER A 258 -4.80 -20.35 21.57
CA SER A 258 -3.67 -20.07 22.46
C SER A 258 -2.38 -19.79 21.69
N CYS A 259 -1.52 -18.96 22.29
CA CYS A 259 -0.22 -18.63 21.72
C CYS A 259 0.67 -19.87 21.70
N PRO A 260 1.27 -20.25 20.55
CA PRO A 260 2.12 -21.43 20.45
C PRO A 260 3.41 -21.31 21.26
N ALA A 261 3.84 -20.10 21.62
CA ALA A 261 5.07 -19.85 22.37
C ALA A 261 4.87 -19.84 23.90
N CYS A 262 3.79 -19.22 24.40
CA CYS A 262 3.59 -19.03 25.84
C CYS A 262 2.29 -19.64 26.40
N GLY A 263 1.45 -20.25 25.57
CA GLY A 263 0.20 -20.90 26.00
C GLY A 263 -0.95 -19.96 26.39
N GLU A 264 -0.70 -18.66 26.47
CA GLU A 264 -1.72 -17.65 26.81
C GLU A 264 -2.81 -17.55 25.74
N LYS A 265 -4.01 -17.17 26.17
CA LYS A 265 -5.15 -16.98 25.26
C LYS A 265 -4.89 -15.82 24.30
N LEU A 266 -5.10 -16.05 23.01
CA LEU A 266 -4.98 -15.01 22.00
C LEU A 266 -6.14 -14.01 22.12
N THR A 267 -5.83 -12.73 21.95
CA THR A 267 -6.80 -11.64 21.90
C THR A 267 -7.08 -11.29 20.45
N GLU A 268 -8.35 -11.22 20.09
CA GLU A 268 -8.77 -10.79 18.76
C GLU A 268 -8.84 -9.26 18.69
N THR A 269 -8.29 -8.69 17.64
CA THR A 269 -8.40 -7.27 17.33
C THR A 269 -8.56 -7.07 15.82
N LYS A 270 -8.86 -5.83 15.40
CA LYS A 270 -8.96 -5.46 14.00
C LYS A 270 -7.71 -4.71 13.54
N GLY A 271 -7.32 -4.92 12.28
CA GLY A 271 -6.10 -4.40 11.68
C GLY A 271 -6.37 -3.62 10.39
N ILE A 272 -5.56 -2.59 10.17
CA ILE A 272 -5.42 -1.94 8.86
C ILE A 272 -4.06 -2.36 8.29
N GLU A 273 -4.05 -3.06 7.17
CA GLU A 273 -2.84 -3.35 6.39
C GLU A 273 -2.19 -2.05 5.89
N VAL A 274 -0.86 -1.92 6.02
CA VAL A 274 -0.08 -0.76 5.57
C VAL A 274 1.19 -1.10 4.80
#